data_AF-A0A354BQG6-F1
#
_entry.id   AF-A0A354BQG6-F1
#
_cell.length_a   1.000
_cell.length_b   1.000
_cell.length_c   1.000
_cell.angle_alpha   90.00
_cell.angle_beta   90.00
_cell.angle_gamma   90.00
#
_symmetry.space_group_name_H-M   'P 1'
#
loop_
_entity.id
_entity.type
_entity.pdbx_description
1 polymer ?
#
loop_
_entity_poly.entity_id
_entity_poly.type
_entity_poly.pdbx_seq_one_letter_code
_entity_poly.pdbx_strand_id
1 'polypeptide(L)'
;MPGERYQWSVALVMDPDEPSANVVAKGAIERVTRDKLERSLSGEADAPRRYAEAGVWYDALMAIADLMQANPADSDLSQMQLALLEQGGLAEVASSIQRMRKP
;
A
#
# COMPACT_ATOMS: atom_id res chain seq x y z
N MET A 1 9.58 -18.20 3.61
CA MET A 1 10.96 -17.89 3.18
C MET A 1 10.93 -16.65 2.29
N PRO A 2 12.05 -15.94 2.07
CA PRO A 2 12.12 -14.94 1.01
C PRO A 2 11.82 -15.56 -0.35
N GLY A 3 11.13 -14.83 -1.22
CA GLY A 3 10.64 -15.30 -2.53
C GLY A 3 9.40 -16.19 -2.47
N GLU A 4 8.90 -16.54 -1.27
CA GLU A 4 7.62 -17.24 -1.14
C GLU A 4 6.45 -16.27 -1.12
N ARG A 5 5.41 -16.63 -1.88
CA ARG A 5 4.14 -15.93 -1.95
C ARG A 5 3.11 -16.62 -1.06
N TYR A 6 2.69 -15.95 -0.02
CA TYR A 6 1.63 -16.37 0.89
C TYR A 6 0.30 -15.82 0.41
N GLN A 7 -0.69 -16.67 0.20
CA GLN A 7 -2.05 -16.23 -0.12
C GLN A 7 -2.87 -16.14 1.16
N TRP A 8 -3.70 -15.11 1.26
CA TRP A 8 -4.68 -14.96 2.32
C TRP A 8 -6.05 -14.66 1.72
N SER A 9 -7.10 -15.01 2.46
CA SER A 9 -8.47 -14.64 2.13
C SER A 9 -9.26 -14.29 3.38
N VAL A 10 -10.15 -13.31 3.26
CA VAL A 10 -11.12 -12.94 4.29
C VAL A 10 -12.51 -13.08 3.68
N ALA A 11 -13.40 -13.77 4.37
CA ALA A 11 -14.78 -13.96 3.94
C ALA A 11 -15.74 -13.30 4.92
N LEU A 12 -16.71 -12.55 4.41
CA LEU A 12 -17.88 -12.13 5.16
C LEU A 12 -18.95 -13.21 5.02
N VAL A 13 -19.24 -13.89 6.14
CA VAL A 13 -20.27 -14.94 6.19
C VAL A 13 -21.62 -14.27 6.38
N MET A 14 -22.45 -14.31 5.34
CA MET A 14 -23.80 -13.73 5.37
C MET A 14 -24.82 -14.74 5.89
N ASP A 15 -24.72 -15.98 5.41
CA ASP A 15 -25.51 -17.13 5.83
C ASP A 15 -24.56 -18.33 6.05
N PRO A 16 -24.47 -18.88 7.28
CA PRO A 16 -23.65 -20.06 7.55
C PRO A 16 -24.06 -21.31 6.75
N ASP A 17 -25.33 -21.43 6.36
CA ASP A 17 -25.88 -22.57 5.64
C ASP A 17 -25.74 -22.42 4.11
N GLU A 18 -25.39 -21.23 3.62
CA GLU A 18 -25.10 -20.95 2.20
C GLU A 18 -23.70 -20.30 1.97
N PRO A 19 -22.59 -21.03 2.21
CA PRO A 19 -21.24 -20.46 2.09
C PRO A 19 -20.86 -19.93 0.70
N SER A 20 -21.57 -20.36 -0.36
CA SER A 20 -21.38 -19.87 -1.73
C SER A 20 -21.76 -18.40 -1.92
N ALA A 21 -22.60 -17.85 -1.03
CA ALA A 21 -23.00 -16.45 -1.06
C ALA A 21 -22.00 -15.51 -0.38
N ASN A 22 -20.93 -16.05 0.23
CA ASN A 22 -19.97 -15.25 0.98
C ASN A 22 -19.21 -14.28 0.08
N VAL A 23 -19.09 -13.04 0.54
CA VAL A 23 -18.20 -12.05 -0.10
C VAL A 23 -16.78 -12.33 0.36
N VAL A 24 -15.87 -12.66 -0.57
CA VAL A 24 -14.49 -13.04 -0.27
C VAL A 24 -13.50 -12.05 -0.86
N ALA A 25 -12.68 -11.45 -0.02
CA ALA A 25 -11.47 -10.74 -0.42
C ALA A 25 -10.28 -11.70 -0.40
N LYS A 26 -9.40 -11.61 -1.39
CA LYS A 26 -8.17 -12.41 -1.47
C LYS A 26 -6.98 -11.50 -1.72
N GLY A 27 -5.83 -11.89 -1.20
CA GLY A 27 -4.58 -11.19 -1.44
C GLY A 27 -3.39 -12.12 -1.34
N ALA A 28 -2.21 -11.57 -1.62
CA ALA A 28 -0.97 -12.28 -1.44
C ALA A 28 0.11 -11.38 -0.85
N ILE A 29 0.98 -11.96 -0.03
CA ILE A 29 2.15 -11.31 0.56
C ILE A 29 3.36 -12.08 0.06
N GLU A 30 4.33 -11.37 -0.52
CA GLU A 30 5.64 -11.93 -0.84
C GLU A 30 6.67 -11.37 0.13
N ARG A 31 7.47 -12.26 0.73
CA ARG A 31 8.61 -11.81 1.55
C ARG A 31 9.79 -11.57 0.63
N VAL A 32 10.33 -10.36 0.61
CA VAL A 32 11.54 -10.02 -0.15
C VAL A 32 12.76 -9.97 0.78
N THR A 33 13.94 -10.26 0.25
CA THR A 33 15.20 -10.02 0.98
C THR A 33 15.51 -8.53 1.00
N ARG A 34 16.16 -8.09 2.10
CA ARG A 34 16.49 -6.67 2.32
C ARG A 34 17.55 -6.15 1.35
N ASP A 35 18.27 -7.03 0.67
CA ASP A 35 19.39 -6.75 -0.23
C ASP A 35 19.02 -5.80 -1.38
N LYS A 36 17.73 -5.72 -1.75
CA LYS A 36 17.23 -4.72 -2.72
C LYS A 36 17.33 -3.28 -2.20
N LEU A 37 17.48 -3.08 -0.89
CA LEU A 37 17.57 -1.80 -0.19
C LEU A 37 18.80 -1.85 0.72
N GLU A 38 19.96 -1.48 0.17
CA GLU A 38 21.27 -1.55 0.83
C GLU A 38 21.33 -0.90 2.23
N ARG A 39 20.42 0.04 2.55
CA ARG A 39 20.23 0.65 3.87
C ARG A 39 18.76 1.00 4.13
N SER A 40 18.43 1.26 5.40
CA SER A 40 17.17 1.92 5.75
C SER A 40 17.12 3.30 5.13
N LEU A 41 16.04 3.60 4.40
CA LEU A 41 15.81 4.91 3.79
C LEU A 41 14.85 5.78 4.61
N SER A 42 14.42 5.33 5.80
CA SER A 42 13.42 6.03 6.62
C SER A 42 13.78 7.51 6.83
N GLY A 43 12.85 8.42 6.52
CA GLY A 43 13.03 9.87 6.65
C GLY A 43 13.83 10.53 5.53
N GLU A 44 14.38 9.78 4.57
CA GLU A 44 14.98 10.36 3.36
C GLU A 44 13.86 10.77 2.39
N ALA A 45 13.96 11.97 1.80
CA ALA A 45 12.96 12.48 0.87
C ALA A 45 12.71 11.53 -0.32
N ASP A 46 13.73 10.78 -0.71
CA ASP A 46 13.69 9.87 -1.85
C ASP A 46 13.24 8.43 -1.52
N ALA A 47 13.03 8.14 -0.24
CA ALA A 47 12.69 6.81 0.24
C ALA A 47 11.44 6.22 -0.43
N PRO A 48 10.31 6.96 -0.57
CA PRO A 48 9.12 6.43 -1.22
C PRO A 48 9.38 5.84 -2.60
N ARG A 49 10.11 6.60 -3.43
CA ARG A 49 10.38 6.21 -4.82
C ARG A 49 11.26 4.98 -4.87
N ARG A 50 12.32 4.93 -4.07
CA ARG A 50 13.23 3.78 -4.02
C ARG A 50 12.53 2.51 -3.53
N TYR A 51 11.67 2.61 -2.51
CA TYR A 51 10.86 1.47 -2.06
C TYR A 51 9.86 1.01 -3.12
N ALA A 52 9.20 1.94 -3.82
CA ALA A 52 8.26 1.61 -4.89
C ALA A 52 8.95 0.93 -6.07
N GLU A 53 10.09 1.46 -6.53
CA GLU A 53 10.93 0.86 -7.58
C GLU A 53 11.43 -0.55 -7.22
N ALA A 54 11.72 -0.79 -5.94
CA ALA A 54 12.11 -2.10 -5.43
C ALA A 54 10.93 -3.09 -5.27
N GLY A 55 9.69 -2.65 -5.49
CA GLY A 55 8.47 -3.44 -5.29
C GLY A 55 8.05 -3.57 -3.83
N VAL A 56 8.63 -2.77 -2.93
CA VAL A 56 8.37 -2.80 -1.49
C VAL A 56 7.28 -1.78 -1.14
N TRP A 57 6.09 -2.05 -1.66
CA TRP A 57 4.96 -1.11 -1.70
C TRP A 57 4.49 -0.64 -0.32
N TYR A 58 4.55 -1.52 0.70
CA TYR A 58 4.21 -1.16 2.09
C TYR A 58 5.18 -0.13 2.68
N ASP A 59 6.49 -0.33 2.51
CA ASP A 59 7.50 0.61 3.00
C ASP A 59 7.48 1.93 2.22
N ALA A 60 7.14 1.89 0.93
CA ALA A 60 6.90 3.10 0.14
C ALA A 60 5.75 3.93 0.72
N LEU A 61 4.61 3.30 1.04
CA LEU A 61 3.46 3.98 1.61
C LEU A 61 3.76 4.54 3.02
N MET A 62 4.50 3.78 3.84
CA MET A 62 4.96 4.25 5.15
C MET A 62 5.88 5.47 5.04
N ALA A 63 6.84 5.44 4.11
CA ALA A 63 7.73 6.57 3.88
C ALA A 63 6.98 7.82 3.41
N ILE A 64 5.94 7.67 2.57
CA ILE A 64 5.07 8.80 2.19
C ILE A 64 4.34 9.35 3.41
N ALA A 65 3.77 8.49 4.25
CA ALA A 65 3.05 8.92 5.45
C ALA A 65 3.95 9.69 6.43
N ASP A 66 5.17 9.21 6.65
CA ASP A 66 6.17 9.89 7.49
C ASP A 66 6.53 11.27 6.93
N LEU A 67 6.75 11.36 5.61
CA LEU A 67 7.05 12.64 4.95
C LEU A 67 5.85 13.60 4.98
N MET A 68 4.62 13.11 4.84
CA MET A 68 3.41 13.93 4.94
C MET A 68 3.22 14.49 6.35
N GLN A 69 3.56 13.72 7.38
CA GLN A 69 3.55 14.20 8.77
C GLN A 69 4.62 15.27 9.00
N ALA A 70 5.82 15.08 8.44
CA ALA A 70 6.92 16.04 8.57
C ALA A 70 6.69 17.32 7.75
N ASN A 71 6.03 17.21 6.58
CA ASN A 71 5.80 18.31 5.64
C ASN A 71 4.33 18.41 5.21
N PRO A 72 3.40 18.84 6.08
CA PRO A 72 1.95 18.80 5.79
C PRO A 72 1.51 19.69 4.62
N ALA A 73 2.30 20.69 4.26
CA ALA A 73 2.01 21.63 3.16
C ALA A 73 2.45 21.11 1.78
N ASP A 74 3.19 19.99 1.74
CA ASP A 74 3.69 19.41 0.50
C ASP A 74 2.58 18.60 -0.19
N SER A 75 1.99 19.20 -1.23
CA SER A 75 0.92 18.59 -2.01
C SER A 75 1.41 17.49 -2.96
N ASP A 76 2.72 17.40 -3.23
CA ASP A 76 3.29 16.39 -4.11
C ASP A 76 3.30 15.01 -3.44
N LEU A 77 3.57 14.96 -2.13
CA LEU A 77 3.46 13.72 -1.33
C LEU A 77 2.05 13.14 -1.37
N SER A 78 1.06 14.03 -1.35
CA SER A 78 -0.34 13.69 -1.49
C SER A 78 -0.69 13.13 -2.87
N GLN A 79 -0.04 13.57 -3.95
CA GLN A 79 -0.22 12.99 -5.28
C GLN A 79 0.51 11.66 -5.41
N MET A 80 1.72 11.57 -4.84
CA MET A 80 2.51 10.35 -4.80
C MET A 80 1.75 9.22 -4.09
N GLN A 81 1.07 9.52 -2.98
CA GLN A 81 0.22 8.55 -2.28
C GLN A 81 -0.89 7.99 -3.18
N LEU A 82 -1.60 8.85 -3.91
CA LEU A 82 -2.70 8.45 -4.78
C LEU A 82 -2.20 7.61 -5.95
N ALA A 83 -1.09 8.02 -6.59
CA ALA A 83 -0.46 7.27 -7.67
C ALA A 83 0.01 5.89 -7.20
N LEU A 84 0.57 5.80 -5.99
CA LEU A 84 1.00 4.52 -5.41
C LEU A 84 -0.20 3.58 -5.14
N LEU A 85 -1.32 4.11 -4.67
CA LEU A 85 -2.58 3.36 -4.50
C LEU A 85 -3.14 2.85 -5.83
N GLU A 86 -3.14 3.69 -6.86
CA GLU A 86 -3.57 3.29 -8.21
C GLU A 86 -2.70 2.16 -8.79
N GLN A 87 -1.38 2.25 -8.65
CA GLN A 87 -0.47 1.18 -9.06
C GLN A 87 -0.72 -0.14 -8.33
N GLY A 88 -1.15 -0.08 -7.07
CA GLY A 88 -1.56 -1.24 -6.27
C GLY A 88 -2.96 -1.79 -6.59
N GLY A 89 -3.66 -1.23 -7.57
CA GLY A 89 -5.03 -1.63 -7.92
C GLY A 89 -6.10 -1.08 -6.98
N LEU A 90 -5.78 -0.05 -6.18
CA LEU A 90 -6.67 0.56 -5.19
C LEU A 90 -7.20 1.93 -5.65
N ALA A 91 -7.52 2.07 -6.94
CA ALA A 91 -7.99 3.32 -7.55
C ALA A 91 -9.28 3.88 -6.88
N GLU A 92 -10.18 3.00 -6.42
CA GLU A 92 -11.38 3.40 -5.66
C GLU A 92 -11.04 4.02 -4.30
N VAL A 93 -10.00 3.50 -3.64
CA VAL A 93 -9.50 4.04 -2.38
C VAL A 93 -8.84 5.39 -2.63
N ALA A 94 -8.01 5.50 -3.66
CA ALA A 94 -7.40 6.76 -4.08
C ALA A 94 -8.47 7.84 -4.36
N SER A 95 -9.49 7.50 -5.14
CA SER A 95 -10.63 8.38 -5.46
C SER A 95 -11.40 8.81 -4.20
N SER A 96 -11.58 7.89 -3.25
CA SER A 96 -12.27 8.19 -1.99
C SER A 96 -11.44 9.13 -1.09
N ILE A 97 -10.13 8.90 -0.98
CA ILE A 97 -9.21 9.79 -0.26
C ILE A 97 -9.19 11.18 -0.90
N GLN A 98 -9.14 11.25 -2.23
CA GLN A 98 -9.15 12.51 -2.94
C GLN A 98 -10.44 13.31 -2.71
N ARG A 99 -11.60 12.63 -2.67
CA ARG A 99 -12.88 13.27 -2.32
C ARG A 99 -12.89 13.80 -0.89
N MET A 100 -12.40 13.03 0.09
CA MET A 100 -12.33 13.46 1.49
C MET A 100 -11.43 14.68 1.70
N ARG A 101 -10.45 14.90 0.81
CA ARG A 101 -9.53 16.05 0.85
C ARG A 101 -10.03 17.28 0.10
N LYS A 102 -11.04 17.15 -0.77
CA LYS A 102 -11.67 18.31 -1.42
C LYS A 102 -12.66 18.95 -0.43
N PRO A 103 -12.59 20.27 -0.20
CA PRO A 103 -13.53 20.98 0.66
C PRO A 103 -14.95 20.98 0.09
#